data_AF-A0A0J1AB58-F1
#
_entry.id   AF-A0A0J1AB58-F1
#
_cell.length_a   1.000
_cell.length_b   1.000
_cell.length_c   1.000
_cell.angle_alpha   90.00
_cell.angle_beta   90.00
_cell.angle_gamma   90.00
#
_symmetry.space_group_name_H-M   'P 1'
#
loop_
_entity.id
_entity.type
_entity.pdbx_description
1 polymer ?
#
loop_
_entity_poly.entity_id
_entity_poly.type
_entity_poly.pdbx_seq_one_letter_code
_entity_poly.pdbx_strand_id
1 'polypeptide(L)'
;MIKVIYKKDALSEEKTIEQAQTIGQWLTSKYEHMPEHVRIFHTTSNMDHAEISFANEVTPKNAYDLKQLDFLPGTFIVVENPKWVAAIVSIVISIAIAFLMPTPSIAQTTQNTNQSSSANNELSNRENKIRVNGRIADNYGAGWNTPDLIAVPYKVYENNVEVEHVVGCIGRGHYKINGAYDGETNIVDIAGASVEVFRPGVDIVSGEPYFSLGTEITTPPLTVQHQTSVNGQVLRPADTQSLEGTNYLHFAYPNEILRATANNTDLTTKFVSNDRVEITNASFTFNGQTFDLNGTYSVLSVADDRMTLSNPAAVNANWLKLKELNNQQTAALSPKISSIGEKWIGPFILDNVERSRVLCNFVATNGLYTVSSGGNQAAVNVTIEVEVTPVNESGAAIGNPMLKQIILKGSAKSRQTVGATLDMVTFQGRCSVRARRLTPTPTVTTVVDEVKWQALYGAYPLQSTVYEHETVFRART
;
A
#
# COMPACT_ATOMS: atom_id res chain seq x y z
N MET A 1 8.86 -17.78 42.85
CA MET A 1 8.18 -16.65 43.52
C MET A 1 8.30 -15.45 42.62
N ILE A 2 7.20 -14.74 42.43
CA ILE A 2 7.13 -13.48 41.69
C ILE A 2 7.25 -12.31 42.66
N LYS A 3 7.73 -11.17 42.15
CA LYS A 3 7.75 -9.90 42.87
C LYS A 3 6.51 -9.10 42.52
N VAL A 4 5.81 -8.55 43.51
CA VAL A 4 4.67 -7.67 43.30
C VAL A 4 4.98 -6.29 43.87
N ILE A 5 4.92 -5.26 43.03
CA ILE A 5 5.06 -3.86 43.42
C ILE A 5 3.66 -3.25 43.43
N TYR A 6 3.15 -2.94 44.61
CA TYR A 6 1.84 -2.31 44.78
C TYR A 6 1.98 -0.80 44.95
N LYS A 7 1.15 -0.04 44.21
CA LYS A 7 1.08 1.43 44.27
C LYS A 7 -0.38 1.90 44.32
N LYS A 8 -0.62 2.99 45.05
CA LYS A 8 -1.93 3.68 45.09
C LYS A 8 -2.13 4.68 43.94
N ASP A 9 -1.07 5.01 43.23
CA ASP A 9 -1.08 5.89 42.05
C ASP A 9 0.15 5.53 41.20
N ALA A 10 0.00 5.51 39.88
CA ALA A 10 1.09 5.24 38.92
C ALA A 10 2.28 6.19 39.14
N LEU A 11 2.01 7.44 39.52
CA LEU A 11 3.00 8.50 39.76
C LEU A 11 3.50 8.53 41.22
N SER A 12 2.94 7.71 42.10
CA SER A 12 3.39 7.69 43.51
C SER A 12 4.81 7.13 43.63
N GLU A 13 5.63 7.84 44.38
CA GLU A 13 6.93 7.36 44.87
C GLU A 13 6.76 6.31 45.98
N GLU A 14 5.63 6.32 46.70
CA GLU A 14 5.31 5.33 47.71
C GLU A 14 4.89 4.01 47.05
N LYS A 15 5.62 2.93 47.36
CA LYS A 15 5.36 1.58 46.86
C LYS A 15 5.57 0.54 47.95
N THR A 16 4.76 -0.50 47.93
CA THR A 16 4.95 -1.69 48.77
C THR A 16 5.45 -2.82 47.88
N ILE A 17 6.50 -3.52 48.29
CA ILE A 17 7.04 -4.66 47.54
C ILE A 17 6.75 -5.94 48.32
N GLU A 18 6.06 -6.87 47.69
CA GLU A 18 5.67 -8.17 48.26
C GLU A 18 6.19 -9.31 47.37
N GLN A 19 6.31 -10.51 47.94
CA GLN A 19 6.66 -11.73 47.22
C GLN A 19 5.45 -12.68 47.25
N ALA A 20 5.12 -13.27 46.10
CA ALA A 20 4.00 -14.19 45.98
C ALA A 20 4.41 -15.43 45.16
N GLN A 21 3.65 -16.54 45.30
CA GLN A 21 3.88 -17.69 44.43
C GLN A 21 3.37 -17.40 43.01
N THR A 22 2.17 -16.84 42.91
CA THR A 22 1.53 -16.39 41.66
C THR A 22 0.78 -15.08 41.88
N ILE A 23 0.46 -14.36 40.79
CA ILE A 23 -0.27 -13.08 40.88
C ILE A 23 -1.74 -13.29 41.25
N GLY A 24 -2.35 -14.39 40.81
CA GLY A 24 -3.71 -14.79 41.16
C GLY A 24 -3.85 -15.05 42.66
N GLN A 25 -2.93 -15.78 43.28
CA GLN A 25 -2.94 -15.96 44.74
C GLN A 25 -2.86 -14.62 45.47
N TRP A 26 -1.99 -13.72 45.01
CA TRP A 26 -1.83 -12.40 45.61
C TRP A 26 -3.12 -11.58 45.50
N LEU A 27 -3.72 -11.52 44.31
CA LEU A 27 -4.96 -10.77 44.06
C LEU A 27 -6.15 -11.32 44.86
N THR A 28 -6.35 -12.65 44.87
CA THR A 28 -7.44 -13.28 45.62
C THR A 28 -7.25 -13.15 47.14
N SER A 29 -6.02 -12.94 47.62
CA SER A 29 -5.78 -12.64 49.05
C SER A 29 -6.15 -11.20 49.44
N LYS A 30 -6.11 -10.26 48.50
CA LYS A 30 -6.34 -8.82 48.73
C LYS A 30 -7.77 -8.40 48.40
N TYR A 31 -8.40 -9.03 47.41
CA TYR A 31 -9.68 -8.61 46.87
C TYR A 31 -10.64 -9.81 46.78
N GLU A 32 -11.86 -9.63 47.29
CA GLU A 32 -12.95 -10.59 47.11
C GLU A 32 -13.47 -10.58 45.66
N HIS A 33 -13.46 -9.40 45.03
CA HIS A 33 -13.74 -9.18 43.60
C HIS A 33 -12.78 -8.13 43.05
N MET A 34 -12.34 -8.27 41.78
CA MET A 34 -11.38 -7.35 41.18
C MET A 34 -11.97 -5.93 41.07
N PRO A 35 -11.35 -4.90 41.68
CA PRO A 35 -11.83 -3.53 41.54
C PRO A 35 -11.61 -2.98 40.12
N GLU A 36 -12.56 -2.23 39.57
CA GLU A 36 -12.51 -1.70 38.19
C GLU A 36 -11.34 -0.73 37.95
N HIS A 37 -10.86 -0.08 39.01
CA HIS A 37 -9.78 0.91 39.00
C HIS A 37 -8.38 0.32 39.23
N VAL A 38 -8.27 -1.00 39.30
CA VAL A 38 -6.99 -1.69 39.35
C VAL A 38 -6.45 -1.90 37.94
N ARG A 39 -5.15 -1.64 37.77
CA ARG A 39 -4.38 -1.93 36.56
C ARG A 39 -3.14 -2.72 36.93
N ILE A 40 -2.83 -3.75 36.14
CA ILE A 40 -1.70 -4.65 36.40
C ILE A 40 -0.74 -4.60 35.22
N PHE A 41 0.54 -4.46 35.50
CA PHE A 41 1.60 -4.45 34.50
C PHE A 41 2.60 -5.56 34.79
N HIS A 42 3.19 -6.15 33.77
CA HIS A 42 4.17 -7.23 33.91
C HIS A 42 5.49 -6.86 33.23
N THR A 43 6.59 -7.16 33.89
CA THR A 43 7.92 -7.11 33.29
C THR A 43 8.73 -8.34 33.65
N THR A 44 9.55 -8.79 32.71
CA THR A 44 10.52 -9.86 32.94
C THR A 44 11.73 -9.39 33.77
N SER A 45 11.89 -8.07 33.97
CA SER A 45 12.94 -7.49 34.81
C SER A 45 12.62 -7.57 36.31
N ASN A 46 13.64 -7.71 37.15
CA ASN A 46 13.52 -7.71 38.61
C ASN A 46 13.87 -6.35 39.25
N MET A 47 14.05 -5.30 38.44
CA MET A 47 14.39 -3.96 38.92
C MET A 47 13.29 -3.36 39.81
N ASP A 48 13.67 -2.56 40.80
CA ASP A 48 12.72 -1.84 41.68
C ASP A 48 12.03 -0.66 40.98
N HIS A 49 12.59 -0.21 39.86
CA HIS A 49 12.08 0.88 39.01
C HIS A 49 11.65 0.30 37.66
N ALA A 50 10.63 -0.55 37.68
CA ALA A 50 10.06 -1.13 36.46
C ALA A 50 9.17 -0.09 35.75
N GLU A 51 9.32 0.00 34.43
CA GLU A 51 8.55 0.92 33.57
C GLU A 51 7.07 0.54 33.54
N ILE A 52 6.21 1.47 33.95
CA ILE A 52 4.76 1.39 33.72
C ILE A 52 4.53 1.92 32.31
N SER A 53 4.27 1.01 31.37
CA SER A 53 3.97 1.33 29.97
C SER A 53 2.75 0.54 29.52
N PHE A 54 1.96 1.11 28.60
CA PHE A 54 0.76 0.46 28.06
C PHE A 54 1.08 -0.88 27.36
N ALA A 55 2.28 -1.02 26.78
CA ALA A 55 2.73 -2.25 26.14
C ALA A 55 2.84 -3.45 27.11
N ASN A 56 2.91 -3.17 28.40
CA ASN A 56 3.15 -4.15 29.45
C ASN A 56 1.92 -4.35 30.36
N GLU A 57 0.77 -3.76 30.03
CA GLU A 57 -0.46 -3.93 30.81
C GLU A 57 -1.06 -5.33 30.59
N VAL A 58 -1.28 -6.05 31.69
CA VAL A 58 -1.81 -7.42 31.73
C VAL A 58 -3.01 -7.53 32.68
N THR A 59 -3.79 -6.46 32.86
CA THR A 59 -4.97 -6.47 33.73
C THR A 59 -5.96 -7.57 33.29
N PRO A 60 -6.20 -8.62 34.09
CA PRO A 60 -7.04 -9.74 33.69
C PRO A 60 -8.51 -9.32 33.64
N LYS A 61 -9.24 -9.72 32.59
CA LYS A 61 -10.66 -9.34 32.42
C LYS A 61 -11.63 -10.46 32.79
N ASN A 62 -11.12 -11.68 32.89
CA ASN A 62 -11.88 -12.86 33.27
C ASN A 62 -10.99 -13.84 34.05
N ALA A 63 -11.60 -14.88 34.63
CA ALA A 63 -10.88 -15.88 35.43
C ALA A 63 -9.88 -16.73 34.62
N TYR A 64 -10.04 -16.82 33.30
CA TYR A 64 -9.12 -17.52 32.42
C TYR A 64 -7.83 -16.70 32.20
N ASP A 65 -7.94 -15.41 31.91
CA ASP A 65 -6.80 -14.49 31.79
C ASP A 65 -5.96 -14.52 33.08
N LEU A 66 -6.61 -14.49 34.25
CA LEU A 66 -5.93 -14.53 35.54
C LEU A 66 -5.08 -15.79 35.71
N LYS A 67 -5.62 -16.96 35.35
CA LYS A 67 -4.88 -18.22 35.40
C LYS A 67 -3.69 -18.26 34.44
N GLN A 68 -3.75 -17.53 33.33
CA GLN A 68 -2.60 -17.43 32.42
C GLN A 68 -1.46 -16.61 33.03
N LEU A 69 -1.78 -15.55 33.76
CA LEU A 69 -0.76 -14.71 34.41
C LEU A 69 -0.01 -15.44 35.53
N ASP A 70 -0.62 -16.44 36.15
CA ASP A 70 0.02 -17.27 37.17
C ASP A 70 1.26 -18.02 36.66
N PHE A 71 1.39 -18.21 35.34
CA PHE A 71 2.54 -18.87 34.71
C PHE A 71 3.67 -17.90 34.34
N LEU A 72 3.47 -16.57 34.46
CA LEU A 72 4.47 -15.60 34.05
C LEU A 72 5.49 -15.34 35.18
N PRO A 73 6.80 -15.58 34.95
CA PRO A 73 7.84 -15.19 35.91
C PRO A 73 8.13 -13.70 35.81
N GLY A 74 8.66 -13.10 36.88
CA GLY A 74 9.13 -11.71 36.87
C GLY A 74 8.44 -10.83 37.91
N THR A 75 8.32 -9.54 37.58
CA THR A 75 7.73 -8.52 38.44
C THR A 75 6.38 -8.08 37.92
N PHE A 76 5.38 -8.10 38.79
CA PHE A 76 4.07 -7.51 38.55
C PHE A 76 3.97 -6.17 39.27
N ILE A 77 3.41 -5.16 38.61
CA ILE A 77 3.12 -3.85 39.19
C ILE A 77 1.61 -3.70 39.25
N VAL A 78 1.06 -3.51 40.44
CA VAL A 78 -0.38 -3.34 40.65
C VAL A 78 -0.63 -1.90 41.08
N VAL A 79 -1.41 -1.18 40.28
CA VAL A 79 -1.77 0.22 40.51
C VAL A 79 -3.27 0.31 40.79
N GLU A 80 -3.62 0.81 41.97
CA GLU A 80 -5.01 1.02 42.40
C GLU A 80 -5.32 2.52 42.44
N ASN A 81 -5.86 3.09 41.34
CA ASN A 81 -6.07 4.54 41.24
C ASN A 81 -7.37 4.99 41.94
N PRO A 82 -7.33 5.87 42.96
CA PRO A 82 -8.53 6.40 43.61
C PRO A 82 -9.16 7.53 42.77
N LYS A 83 -10.03 7.16 41.81
CA LYS A 83 -10.94 8.02 41.01
C LYS A 83 -10.34 8.99 39.96
N TRP A 84 -10.79 8.76 38.72
CA TRP A 84 -10.89 9.66 37.55
C TRP A 84 -9.68 10.57 37.19
N VAL A 85 -8.56 9.97 36.82
CA VAL A 85 -7.66 10.61 35.85
C VAL A 85 -7.83 9.84 34.54
N ALA A 86 -8.49 10.47 33.56
CA ALA A 86 -8.77 9.91 32.26
C ALA A 86 -7.47 9.74 31.45
N ALA A 87 -6.86 8.57 31.52
CA ALA A 87 -5.92 8.10 30.52
C ALA A 87 -6.69 7.20 29.53
N ILE A 88 -7.04 7.76 28.38
CA ILE A 88 -7.63 7.04 27.24
C ILE A 88 -6.52 6.21 26.61
N VAL A 89 -6.53 4.89 26.81
CA VAL A 89 -5.95 3.90 25.89
C VAL A 89 -6.73 2.58 26.03
N SER A 90 -7.19 1.99 24.91
CA SER A 90 -7.61 0.58 24.89
C SER A 90 -7.27 -0.08 23.56
N ILE A 91 -6.36 -1.06 23.60
CA ILE A 91 -6.35 -2.21 22.70
C ILE A 91 -6.42 -3.44 23.59
N VAL A 92 -7.35 -4.35 23.28
CA VAL A 92 -7.56 -5.61 24.00
C VAL A 92 -7.00 -6.73 23.12
N ILE A 93 -5.93 -7.39 23.57
CA ILE A 93 -5.47 -8.64 22.92
C ILE A 93 -6.13 -9.80 23.65
N SER A 94 -7.13 -10.40 23.02
CA SER A 94 -7.67 -11.71 23.40
C SER A 94 -6.73 -12.79 22.87
N ILE A 95 -6.05 -13.53 23.74
CA ILE A 95 -5.24 -14.69 23.34
C ILE A 95 -6.19 -15.87 23.06
N ALA A 96 -6.49 -16.11 21.79
CA ALA A 96 -7.10 -17.36 21.32
C ALA A 96 -5.98 -18.35 20.93
N ILE A 97 -5.79 -19.43 21.71
CA ILE A 97 -4.93 -20.54 21.29
C ILE A 97 -5.79 -21.53 20.50
N ALA A 98 -5.62 -21.53 19.17
CA ALA A 98 -6.05 -22.60 18.30
C ALA A 98 -5.09 -23.79 18.42
N PHE A 99 -5.50 -24.84 19.13
CA PHE A 99 -4.97 -26.17 18.90
C PHE A 99 -5.94 -26.90 17.94
N LEU A 100 -5.39 -27.46 16.85
CA LEU A 100 -6.02 -28.30 15.80
C LEU A 100 -6.46 -27.58 14.52
N MET A 101 -5.50 -27.05 13.75
CA MET A 101 -5.57 -27.05 12.28
C MET A 101 -4.15 -27.29 11.71
N PRO A 102 -4.01 -28.04 10.59
CA PRO A 102 -2.73 -28.22 9.92
C PRO A 102 -2.19 -26.87 9.45
N THR A 103 -0.92 -26.64 9.72
CA THR A 103 -0.20 -25.39 9.46
C THR A 103 -0.42 -24.90 8.03
N PRO A 104 -1.09 -23.77 7.78
CA PRO A 104 -0.83 -23.04 6.55
C PRO A 104 0.64 -22.64 6.58
N SER A 105 1.36 -22.81 5.46
CA SER A 105 2.71 -22.27 5.35
C SER A 105 2.60 -20.76 5.54
N ILE A 106 3.06 -20.27 6.68
CA ILE A 106 3.17 -18.85 6.97
C ILE A 106 4.12 -18.30 5.90
N ALA A 107 3.58 -17.60 4.92
CA ALA A 107 4.34 -16.57 4.23
C ALA A 107 4.89 -15.68 5.34
N GLN A 108 6.21 -15.65 5.50
CA GLN A 108 6.91 -14.90 6.53
C GLN A 108 6.39 -13.46 6.48
N THR A 109 5.53 -13.12 7.44
CA THR A 109 5.23 -11.74 7.75
C THR A 109 6.48 -11.22 8.43
N THR A 110 7.26 -10.44 7.70
CA THR A 110 8.46 -9.76 8.16
C THR A 110 8.07 -8.73 9.21
N GLN A 111 7.72 -9.16 10.42
CA GLN A 111 7.61 -8.26 11.56
C GLN A 111 9.03 -7.85 11.97
N ASN A 112 9.28 -6.57 11.74
CA ASN A 112 10.43 -5.76 12.13
C ASN A 112 10.92 -6.00 13.56
N THR A 113 11.71 -7.05 13.78
CA THR A 113 12.66 -7.17 14.91
C THR A 113 13.93 -7.88 14.44
N ASN A 114 14.48 -7.42 13.32
CA ASN A 114 15.92 -7.52 13.15
C ASN A 114 16.50 -6.27 13.78
N GLN A 115 17.36 -6.43 14.78
CA GLN A 115 18.38 -5.43 15.05
C GLN A 115 19.28 -5.43 13.82
N SER A 116 18.82 -4.80 12.74
CA SER A 116 19.46 -4.82 11.43
C SER A 116 20.88 -4.32 11.62
N SER A 117 21.87 -5.20 11.47
CA SER A 117 23.26 -4.80 11.39
C SER A 117 23.41 -3.79 10.26
N SER A 118 24.26 -2.77 10.45
CA SER A 118 24.61 -1.86 9.36
C SER A 118 25.14 -2.69 8.19
N ALA A 119 24.76 -2.32 6.96
CA ALA A 119 25.24 -2.98 5.74
C ALA A 119 26.78 -2.96 5.65
N ASN A 120 27.42 -1.96 6.28
CA ASN A 120 28.89 -1.88 6.41
C ASN A 120 29.50 -3.08 7.16
N ASN A 121 28.74 -3.72 8.05
CA ASN A 121 29.18 -4.88 8.83
C ASN A 121 28.75 -6.22 8.21
N GLU A 122 28.10 -6.21 7.04
CA GLU A 122 27.65 -7.43 6.37
C GLU A 122 28.74 -8.00 5.48
N LEU A 123 28.81 -9.34 5.40
CA LEU A 123 29.84 -10.04 4.64
C LEU A 123 29.50 -10.18 3.14
N SER A 124 28.21 -10.11 2.79
CA SER A 124 27.69 -10.28 1.42
C SER A 124 26.37 -9.51 1.25
N ASN A 125 26.01 -9.17 0.00
CA ASN A 125 24.77 -8.46 -0.38
C ASN A 125 24.53 -7.16 0.40
N ARG A 126 25.54 -6.29 0.42
CA ARG A 126 25.44 -4.97 1.06
C ARG A 126 24.56 -4.07 0.21
N GLU A 127 23.43 -3.68 0.76
CA GLU A 127 22.50 -2.74 0.13
C GLU A 127 22.13 -1.62 1.11
N ASN A 128 21.82 -0.44 0.58
CA ASN A 128 21.32 0.66 1.38
C ASN A 128 19.95 0.26 1.97
N LYS A 129 19.80 0.39 3.29
CA LYS A 129 18.56 0.03 3.99
C LYS A 129 18.21 0.99 5.09
N ILE A 130 16.92 1.10 5.39
CA ILE A 130 16.42 1.88 6.52
C ILE A 130 16.60 1.08 7.81
N ARG A 131 17.16 1.73 8.84
CA ARG A 131 17.34 1.13 10.18
C ARG A 131 16.71 2.00 11.26
N VAL A 132 15.38 2.01 11.33
CA VAL A 132 14.63 2.75 12.36
C VAL A 132 15.07 2.30 13.75
N ASN A 133 15.40 3.25 14.62
CA ASN A 133 15.97 3.03 15.98
C ASN A 133 17.31 2.25 16.01
N GLY A 134 17.94 2.05 14.85
CA GLY A 134 19.28 1.48 14.75
C GLY A 134 20.35 2.49 15.20
N ARG A 135 21.48 1.98 15.70
CA ARG A 135 22.65 2.83 15.96
C ARG A 135 23.18 3.38 14.63
N ILE A 136 23.47 4.68 14.58
CA ILE A 136 24.14 5.32 13.46
C ILE A 136 25.54 4.72 13.31
N ALA A 137 25.97 4.47 12.07
CA ALA A 137 27.29 3.93 11.79
C ALA A 137 28.39 4.92 12.20
N ASP A 138 29.46 4.41 12.83
CA ASP A 138 30.68 5.16 13.14
C ASP A 138 31.84 4.50 12.40
N ASN A 139 32.05 4.92 11.15
CA ASN A 139 32.99 4.26 10.24
C ASN A 139 34.41 4.82 10.43
N TYR A 140 35.38 3.95 10.70
CA TYR A 140 36.79 4.32 10.81
C TYR A 140 37.63 3.71 9.69
N GLY A 141 38.65 4.44 9.26
CA GLY A 141 39.58 4.01 8.21
C GLY A 141 39.13 4.37 6.80
N ALA A 142 39.84 3.85 5.80
CA ALA A 142 39.51 4.01 4.39
C ALA A 142 38.89 2.72 3.87
N GLY A 143 37.66 2.80 3.36
CA GLY A 143 36.94 1.65 2.83
C GLY A 143 35.65 2.03 2.12
N TRP A 144 35.03 1.03 1.48
CA TRP A 144 33.71 1.15 0.88
C TRP A 144 32.66 1.31 1.96
N ASN A 145 31.76 2.26 1.77
CA ASN A 145 30.63 2.52 2.64
C ASN A 145 29.34 2.23 1.87
N THR A 146 28.43 1.49 2.50
CA THR A 146 27.05 1.30 2.07
C THR A 146 26.17 2.02 3.10
N PRO A 147 25.89 3.33 2.87
CA PRO A 147 25.16 4.16 3.82
C PRO A 147 23.78 3.60 4.22
N ASP A 148 23.32 3.99 5.41
CA ASP A 148 21.93 3.71 5.80
C ASP A 148 20.99 4.74 5.20
N LEU A 149 19.77 4.34 4.89
CA LEU A 149 18.75 5.23 4.33
C LEU A 149 18.04 5.99 5.45
N ILE A 150 17.86 7.30 5.26
CA ILE A 150 17.11 8.18 6.15
C ILE A 150 15.62 8.09 5.81
N ALA A 151 15.29 8.03 4.52
CA ALA A 151 13.92 7.92 4.02
C ALA A 151 13.82 6.80 2.97
N VAL A 152 12.61 6.33 2.72
CA VAL A 152 12.33 5.35 1.65
C VAL A 152 12.65 6.01 0.31
N PRO A 153 13.50 5.39 -0.55
CA PRO A 153 13.73 5.88 -1.90
C PRO A 153 12.44 5.92 -2.69
N TYR A 154 12.33 6.90 -3.59
CA TYR A 154 11.17 7.00 -4.45
C TYR A 154 11.58 7.32 -5.88
N LYS A 155 10.80 6.82 -6.82
CA LYS A 155 11.05 6.96 -8.24
C LYS A 155 10.03 7.90 -8.87
N VAL A 156 10.49 8.76 -9.77
CA VAL A 156 9.67 9.65 -10.58
C VAL A 156 10.16 9.69 -12.01
N TYR A 157 9.31 10.08 -12.95
CA TYR A 157 9.71 10.33 -14.33
C TYR A 157 9.98 11.82 -14.53
N GLU A 158 11.23 12.15 -14.88
CA GLU A 158 11.66 13.48 -15.26
C GLU A 158 12.07 13.46 -16.72
N ASN A 159 11.38 14.23 -17.57
CA ASN A 159 11.62 14.27 -19.01
C ASN A 159 11.68 12.87 -19.66
N ASN A 160 10.75 11.99 -19.29
CA ASN A 160 10.64 10.63 -19.81
C ASN A 160 11.70 9.62 -19.30
N VAL A 161 12.55 10.03 -18.35
CA VAL A 161 13.55 9.17 -17.72
C VAL A 161 13.09 8.86 -16.30
N GLU A 162 13.12 7.58 -15.92
CA GLU A 162 12.88 7.18 -14.52
C GLU A 162 14.10 7.58 -13.69
N VAL A 163 13.84 8.30 -12.60
CA VAL A 163 14.85 8.86 -11.70
C VAL A 163 14.50 8.46 -10.29
N GLU A 164 15.46 7.89 -9.57
CA GLU A 164 15.33 7.56 -8.16
C GLU A 164 15.94 8.66 -7.28
N HIS A 165 15.22 9.09 -6.26
CA HIS A 165 15.68 10.03 -5.25
C HIS A 165 15.97 9.29 -3.95
N VAL A 166 17.17 9.52 -3.40
CA VAL A 166 17.66 8.84 -2.19
C VAL A 166 18.20 9.87 -1.21
N VAL A 167 17.91 9.66 0.08
CA VAL A 167 18.52 10.40 1.18
C VAL A 167 19.05 9.40 2.19
N GLY A 168 20.31 9.53 2.58
CA GLY A 168 20.93 8.60 3.52
C GLY A 168 22.04 9.19 4.36
N CYS A 169 22.41 8.44 5.40
CA CYS A 169 23.41 8.77 6.39
C CYS A 169 24.66 7.93 6.16
N ILE A 170 25.79 8.59 5.88
CA ILE A 170 27.09 7.93 5.74
C ILE A 170 27.59 7.46 7.10
N GLY A 171 27.41 8.29 8.14
CA GLY A 171 27.75 7.98 9.52
C GLY A 171 27.87 9.23 10.39
N ARG A 172 28.28 9.03 11.64
CA ARG A 172 28.52 10.12 12.60
C ARG A 172 29.87 10.79 12.38
N GLY A 173 29.89 12.12 12.39
CA GLY A 173 31.09 12.93 12.28
C GLY A 173 31.39 13.34 10.85
N HIS A 174 32.66 13.66 10.59
CA HIS A 174 33.11 14.18 9.31
C HIS A 174 33.84 13.09 8.52
N TYR A 175 33.51 12.94 7.25
CA TYR A 175 34.15 11.98 6.35
C TYR A 175 34.83 12.69 5.18
N LYS A 176 35.87 12.07 4.64
CA LYS A 176 36.44 12.44 3.35
C LYS A 176 35.84 11.50 2.30
N ILE A 177 35.12 12.06 1.34
CA ILE A 177 34.55 11.30 0.22
C ILE A 177 35.53 11.32 -0.94
N ASN A 178 35.86 10.13 -1.45
CA ASN A 178 36.76 9.98 -2.60
C ASN A 178 36.02 9.69 -3.92
N GLY A 179 34.77 9.23 -3.84
CA GLY A 179 33.92 8.89 -4.99
C GLY A 179 32.58 8.32 -4.54
N ALA A 180 31.63 8.21 -5.48
CA ALA A 180 30.33 7.59 -5.27
C ALA A 180 29.99 6.67 -6.46
N TYR A 181 29.31 5.57 -6.19
CA TYR A 181 29.06 4.49 -7.14
C TYR A 181 27.64 3.94 -6.95
N ASP A 182 27.00 3.55 -8.05
CA ASP A 182 25.80 2.72 -8.05
C ASP A 182 26.22 1.29 -8.47
N GLY A 183 26.13 0.35 -7.53
CA GLY A 183 26.79 -0.94 -7.62
C GLY A 183 28.31 -0.78 -7.83
N GLU A 184 28.79 -1.21 -9.00
CA GLU A 184 30.20 -1.08 -9.42
C GLU A 184 30.45 0.12 -10.35
N THR A 185 29.40 0.82 -10.77
CA THR A 185 29.46 1.88 -11.78
C THR A 185 29.64 3.23 -11.10
N ASN A 186 30.60 4.05 -11.57
CA ASN A 186 30.80 5.38 -11.01
C ASN A 186 29.63 6.30 -11.39
N ILE A 187 29.16 7.12 -10.44
CA ILE A 187 28.05 8.06 -10.67
C ILE A 187 28.33 9.00 -11.85
N VAL A 188 29.58 9.39 -12.09
CA VAL A 188 29.91 10.28 -13.23
C VAL A 188 29.69 9.64 -14.61
N ASP A 189 29.66 8.31 -14.66
CA ASP A 189 29.46 7.54 -15.89
C ASP A 189 27.96 7.27 -16.15
N ILE A 190 27.10 7.54 -15.18
CA ILE A 190 25.65 7.35 -15.28
C ILE A 190 25.02 8.68 -15.71
N ALA A 191 24.46 8.70 -16.92
CA ALA A 191 23.92 9.92 -17.52
C ALA A 191 22.75 10.48 -16.69
N GLY A 192 22.95 11.68 -16.15
CA GLY A 192 21.96 12.37 -15.33
C GLY A 192 22.00 11.99 -13.84
N ALA A 193 22.88 11.07 -13.42
CA ALA A 193 23.04 10.78 -12.01
C ALA A 193 23.80 11.92 -11.29
N SER A 194 23.40 12.16 -10.04
CA SER A 194 23.99 13.16 -9.17
C SER A 194 24.08 12.64 -7.74
N VAL A 195 25.13 13.05 -7.04
CA VAL A 195 25.30 12.82 -5.60
C VAL A 195 25.83 14.10 -4.96
N GLU A 196 25.24 14.49 -3.85
CA GLU A 196 25.65 15.62 -3.02
C GLU A 196 25.83 15.16 -1.58
N VAL A 197 26.93 15.55 -0.93
CA VAL A 197 27.25 15.18 0.44
C VAL A 197 27.46 16.42 1.29
N PHE A 198 26.83 16.41 2.46
CA PHE A 198 26.72 17.53 3.38
C PHE A 198 27.40 17.19 4.71
N ARG A 199 28.05 18.19 5.31
CA ARG A 199 28.71 18.03 6.63
C ARG A 199 27.66 18.02 7.75
N PRO A 200 28.03 17.52 8.94
CA PRO A 200 27.21 17.73 10.14
C PRO A 200 26.85 19.20 10.34
N GLY A 201 25.59 19.47 10.66
CA GLY A 201 25.03 20.81 10.88
C GLY A 201 24.70 21.60 9.61
N VAL A 202 24.95 21.06 8.42
CA VAL A 202 24.58 21.70 7.15
C VAL A 202 23.19 21.24 6.72
N ASP A 203 22.33 22.20 6.35
CA ASP A 203 21.02 21.92 5.76
C ASP A 203 21.19 21.26 4.38
N ILE A 204 20.63 20.07 4.19
CA ILE A 204 20.73 19.31 2.94
C ILE A 204 19.88 19.86 1.80
N VAL A 205 19.05 20.88 2.06
CA VAL A 205 18.19 21.54 1.06
C VAL A 205 18.72 22.92 0.70
N SER A 206 19.14 23.72 1.69
CA SER A 206 19.55 25.11 1.49
C SER A 206 21.05 25.36 1.66
N GLY A 207 21.78 24.40 2.23
CA GLY A 207 23.21 24.48 2.47
C GLY A 207 24.04 23.98 1.30
N GLU A 208 25.32 24.33 1.30
CA GLU A 208 26.26 23.94 0.25
C GLU A 208 26.85 22.54 0.51
N PRO A 209 26.80 21.61 -0.46
CA PRO A 209 27.49 20.34 -0.33
C PRO A 209 29.01 20.56 -0.36
N TYR A 210 29.75 19.82 0.47
CA TYR A 210 31.22 19.89 0.43
C TYR A 210 31.82 18.92 -0.60
N PHE A 211 31.01 17.99 -1.10
CA PHE A 211 31.33 17.06 -2.17
C PHE A 211 30.11 16.88 -3.05
N SER A 212 30.29 17.01 -4.36
CA SER A 212 29.23 16.79 -5.35
C SER A 212 29.77 16.11 -6.60
N LEU A 213 28.93 15.28 -7.21
CA LEU A 213 29.12 14.69 -8.54
C LEU A 213 27.82 14.88 -9.32
N GLY A 214 27.93 15.15 -10.63
CA GLY A 214 26.77 15.41 -11.48
C GLY A 214 26.25 16.85 -11.37
N THR A 215 24.96 17.04 -11.67
CA THR A 215 24.28 18.33 -11.58
C THR A 215 23.64 18.54 -10.21
N GLU A 216 23.47 19.79 -9.79
CA GLU A 216 22.82 20.15 -8.53
C GLU A 216 21.44 19.50 -8.37
N ILE A 217 21.15 18.96 -7.18
CA ILE A 217 19.87 18.34 -6.84
C ILE A 217 18.94 19.39 -6.21
N THR A 218 18.12 20.01 -7.04
CA THR A 218 17.22 21.11 -6.62
C THR A 218 15.88 20.63 -6.02
N THR A 219 15.56 19.34 -6.14
CA THR A 219 14.29 18.77 -5.68
C THR A 219 14.28 18.56 -4.17
N PRO A 220 13.37 19.19 -3.39
CA PRO A 220 13.30 18.98 -1.96
C PRO A 220 13.05 17.49 -1.63
N PRO A 221 13.78 16.91 -0.65
CA PRO A 221 13.64 15.52 -0.30
C PRO A 221 12.26 15.24 0.31
N LEU A 222 11.73 14.05 0.03
CA LEU A 222 10.43 13.61 0.51
C LEU A 222 10.59 12.37 1.39
N THR A 223 9.69 12.23 2.35
CA THR A 223 9.36 10.94 2.94
C THR A 223 8.17 10.36 2.19
N VAL A 224 8.26 9.08 1.80
CA VAL A 224 7.21 8.42 1.03
C VAL A 224 6.73 7.12 1.68
N GLN A 225 5.47 6.80 1.42
CA GLN A 225 4.87 5.47 1.59
C GLN A 225 4.51 4.94 0.19
N HIS A 226 5.16 3.86 -0.23
CA HIS A 226 4.81 3.17 -1.47
C HIS A 226 3.56 2.29 -1.28
N GLN A 227 2.59 2.42 -2.18
CA GLN A 227 1.38 1.59 -2.19
C GLN A 227 1.60 0.34 -3.04
N THR A 228 1.86 -0.79 -2.39
CA THR A 228 2.18 -2.08 -3.03
C THR A 228 1.06 -2.69 -3.87
N SER A 229 -0.19 -2.24 -3.64
CA SER A 229 -1.35 -2.68 -4.43
C SER A 229 -1.38 -2.06 -5.82
N VAL A 230 -0.64 -0.97 -6.05
CA VAL A 230 -0.40 -0.44 -7.40
C VAL A 230 0.84 -1.10 -7.94
N ASN A 231 0.67 -1.94 -8.97
CA ASN A 231 1.71 -2.85 -9.45
C ASN A 231 1.69 -3.03 -10.97
N GLY A 232 1.28 -2.00 -11.71
CA GLY A 232 1.31 -2.00 -13.18
C GLY A 232 -0.04 -2.27 -13.85
N GLN A 233 -1.16 -1.97 -13.19
CA GLN A 233 -2.48 -2.13 -13.79
C GLN A 233 -2.63 -1.30 -15.07
N VAL A 234 -3.24 -1.87 -16.10
CA VAL A 234 -3.45 -1.21 -17.39
C VAL A 234 -4.64 -0.25 -17.33
N LEU A 235 -4.39 1.03 -17.62
CA LEU A 235 -5.41 2.06 -17.76
C LEU A 235 -6.14 1.91 -19.09
N ARG A 236 -7.29 1.24 -19.03
CA ARG A 236 -8.09 0.96 -20.23
C ARG A 236 -8.60 2.25 -20.90
N PRO A 237 -8.66 2.29 -22.24
CA PRO A 237 -9.19 3.43 -23.00
C PRO A 237 -10.61 3.80 -22.59
N ALA A 238 -10.97 5.08 -22.72
CA ALA A 238 -12.28 5.58 -22.33
C ALA A 238 -13.45 5.05 -23.18
N ASP A 239 -13.17 4.37 -24.29
CA ASP A 239 -14.20 3.86 -25.21
C ASP A 239 -15.09 2.80 -24.57
N THR A 240 -16.38 2.86 -24.91
CA THR A 240 -17.32 1.76 -24.72
C THR A 240 -16.83 0.54 -25.49
N GLN A 241 -16.43 -0.51 -24.78
CA GLN A 241 -16.12 -1.81 -25.37
C GLN A 241 -17.40 -2.61 -25.48
N SER A 242 -17.72 -3.11 -26.67
CA SER A 242 -18.92 -3.93 -26.90
C SER A 242 -18.54 -5.31 -27.39
N LEU A 243 -19.35 -6.30 -27.00
CA LEU A 243 -19.26 -7.69 -27.41
C LEU A 243 -20.66 -8.20 -27.75
N GLU A 244 -20.82 -8.77 -28.94
CA GLU A 244 -22.06 -9.40 -29.39
C GLU A 244 -21.95 -10.90 -29.17
N GLY A 245 -22.86 -11.46 -28.38
CA GLY A 245 -22.84 -12.88 -28.00
C GLY A 245 -23.05 -13.82 -29.18
N THR A 246 -23.68 -13.36 -30.28
CA THR A 246 -23.79 -14.07 -31.57
C THR A 246 -24.20 -15.56 -31.50
N ASN A 247 -25.07 -15.94 -30.56
CA ASN A 247 -25.53 -17.30 -30.23
C ASN A 247 -24.49 -18.15 -29.50
N TYR A 248 -23.65 -17.52 -28.68
CA TYR A 248 -22.57 -18.18 -27.97
C TYR A 248 -22.47 -17.82 -26.48
N LEU A 249 -23.48 -17.16 -25.92
CA LEU A 249 -23.51 -16.86 -24.48
C LEU A 249 -24.72 -17.50 -23.81
N HIS A 250 -24.47 -18.20 -22.71
CA HIS A 250 -25.49 -18.70 -21.81
C HIS A 250 -25.60 -17.79 -20.59
N PHE A 251 -26.80 -17.52 -20.13
CA PHE A 251 -27.02 -16.92 -18.81
C PHE A 251 -27.31 -18.07 -17.84
N ALA A 252 -26.50 -18.18 -16.79
CA ALA A 252 -26.52 -19.30 -15.86
C ALA A 252 -26.71 -18.84 -14.42
N TYR A 253 -27.51 -19.60 -13.68
CA TYR A 253 -27.70 -19.40 -12.25
C TYR A 253 -26.41 -19.77 -11.49
N PRO A 254 -26.01 -19.00 -10.46
CA PRO A 254 -26.72 -17.84 -9.93
C PRO A 254 -26.53 -16.55 -10.73
N ASN A 255 -25.30 -16.23 -11.12
CA ASN A 255 -24.94 -14.88 -11.57
C ASN A 255 -23.94 -14.91 -12.73
N GLU A 256 -23.90 -15.98 -13.51
CA GLU A 256 -22.85 -16.19 -14.52
C GLU A 256 -23.36 -15.94 -15.95
N ILE A 257 -22.48 -15.40 -16.77
CA ILE A 257 -22.57 -15.42 -18.23
C ILE A 257 -21.46 -16.35 -18.70
N LEU A 258 -21.81 -17.43 -19.38
CA LEU A 258 -20.89 -18.49 -19.79
C LEU A 258 -20.76 -18.54 -21.31
N ARG A 259 -19.55 -18.81 -21.79
CA ARG A 259 -19.26 -19.07 -23.19
C ARG A 259 -19.82 -20.44 -23.60
N ALA A 260 -20.50 -20.50 -24.74
CA ALA A 260 -20.95 -21.74 -25.35
C ALA A 260 -19.77 -22.49 -26.00
N THR A 261 -19.82 -23.82 -26.01
CA THR A 261 -18.75 -24.70 -26.51
C THR A 261 -18.36 -24.47 -27.99
N ALA A 262 -19.25 -23.85 -28.78
CA ALA A 262 -19.04 -23.65 -30.21
C ALA A 262 -18.22 -22.40 -30.59
N ASN A 263 -17.78 -21.58 -29.63
CA ASN A 263 -17.01 -20.36 -29.91
C ASN A 263 -15.92 -20.08 -28.85
N ASN A 264 -14.84 -19.45 -29.29
CA ASN A 264 -13.71 -18.97 -28.49
C ASN A 264 -13.83 -17.47 -28.17
N THR A 265 -15.04 -16.93 -28.00
CA THR A 265 -15.26 -15.55 -27.56
C THR A 265 -14.59 -15.34 -26.20
N ASP A 266 -13.46 -14.62 -26.17
CA ASP A 266 -12.73 -14.33 -24.94
C ASP A 266 -13.26 -13.04 -24.31
N LEU A 267 -13.98 -13.18 -23.19
CA LEU A 267 -14.59 -12.06 -22.48
C LEU A 267 -13.55 -11.11 -21.86
N THR A 268 -12.35 -11.59 -21.55
CA THR A 268 -11.27 -10.78 -20.95
C THR A 268 -10.73 -9.72 -21.91
N THR A 269 -10.96 -9.88 -23.21
CA THR A 269 -10.53 -8.91 -24.24
C THR A 269 -11.28 -7.58 -24.15
N LYS A 270 -12.48 -7.57 -23.55
CA LYS A 270 -13.36 -6.40 -23.50
C LYS A 270 -13.72 -5.97 -22.08
N PHE A 271 -13.75 -6.90 -21.14
CA PHE A 271 -14.26 -6.69 -19.79
C PHE A 271 -13.30 -7.14 -18.71
N VAL A 272 -13.37 -6.51 -17.55
CA VAL A 272 -12.60 -6.88 -16.35
C VAL A 272 -13.49 -6.79 -15.10
N SER A 273 -13.01 -7.30 -13.97
CA SER A 273 -13.68 -7.12 -12.66
C SER A 273 -13.92 -5.64 -12.34
N ASN A 274 -15.03 -5.34 -11.68
CA ASN A 274 -15.52 -3.99 -11.33
C ASN A 274 -15.99 -3.15 -12.52
N ASP A 275 -16.06 -3.72 -13.74
CA ASP A 275 -16.79 -3.07 -14.82
C ASP A 275 -18.26 -2.91 -14.48
N ARG A 276 -18.85 -1.86 -15.04
CA ARG A 276 -20.29 -1.75 -15.19
C ARG A 276 -20.63 -2.09 -16.63
N VAL A 277 -21.51 -3.06 -16.85
CA VAL A 277 -21.89 -3.52 -18.18
C VAL A 277 -23.38 -3.30 -18.42
N GLU A 278 -23.71 -2.75 -19.58
CA GLU A 278 -25.07 -2.74 -20.11
C GLU A 278 -25.26 -4.00 -20.95
N ILE A 279 -26.29 -4.78 -20.62
CA ILE A 279 -26.70 -5.98 -21.34
C ILE A 279 -28.02 -5.69 -22.03
N THR A 280 -28.04 -5.84 -23.35
CA THR A 280 -29.25 -5.75 -24.19
C THR A 280 -29.39 -7.01 -25.04
N ASN A 281 -30.57 -7.22 -25.65
CA ASN A 281 -30.90 -8.43 -26.42
C ASN A 281 -30.71 -9.75 -25.65
N ALA A 282 -30.86 -9.71 -24.32
CA ALA A 282 -30.83 -10.87 -23.46
C ALA A 282 -32.26 -11.23 -23.04
N SER A 283 -32.83 -12.27 -23.66
CA SER A 283 -34.11 -12.83 -23.23
C SER A 283 -34.18 -14.33 -23.53
N PHE A 284 -34.99 -15.04 -22.75
CA PHE A 284 -35.26 -16.47 -22.96
C PHE A 284 -36.74 -16.78 -22.74
N THR A 285 -37.22 -17.86 -23.35
CA THR A 285 -38.61 -18.33 -23.17
C THR A 285 -38.64 -19.57 -22.29
N PHE A 286 -39.51 -19.57 -21.29
CA PHE A 286 -39.78 -20.70 -20.41
C PHE A 286 -41.28 -20.81 -20.15
N ASN A 287 -41.84 -22.01 -20.26
CA ASN A 287 -43.29 -22.28 -20.10
C ASN A 287 -44.20 -21.33 -20.91
N GLY A 288 -43.80 -20.98 -22.14
CA GLY A 288 -44.57 -20.10 -23.02
C GLY A 288 -44.52 -18.60 -22.66
N GLN A 289 -43.73 -18.21 -21.66
CA GLN A 289 -43.49 -16.82 -21.29
C GLN A 289 -42.04 -16.42 -21.61
N THR A 290 -41.86 -15.19 -22.06
CA THR A 290 -40.52 -14.61 -22.32
C THR A 290 -40.08 -13.77 -21.13
N PHE A 291 -38.86 -14.03 -20.66
CA PHE A 291 -38.21 -13.29 -19.59
C PHE A 291 -37.01 -12.54 -20.16
N ASP A 292 -36.95 -11.23 -19.97
CA ASP A 292 -35.80 -10.42 -20.32
C ASP A 292 -34.80 -10.33 -19.16
N LEU A 293 -33.52 -10.38 -19.51
CA LEU A 293 -32.37 -10.24 -18.62
C LEU A 293 -31.60 -8.95 -18.92
N ASN A 294 -32.20 -8.04 -19.72
CA ASN A 294 -31.62 -6.75 -20.03
C ASN A 294 -31.43 -5.95 -18.73
N GLY A 295 -30.41 -5.10 -18.72
CA GLY A 295 -30.14 -4.26 -17.57
C GLY A 295 -28.69 -3.79 -17.52
N THR A 296 -28.38 -3.08 -16.45
CA THR A 296 -27.03 -2.64 -16.16
C THR A 296 -26.53 -3.33 -14.89
N TYR A 297 -25.43 -4.06 -15.01
CA TYR A 297 -24.92 -4.90 -13.94
C TYR A 297 -23.47 -4.55 -13.61
N SER A 298 -23.07 -4.81 -12.36
CA SER A 298 -21.66 -4.72 -11.95
C SER A 298 -20.99 -6.07 -12.13
N VAL A 299 -19.79 -6.09 -12.69
CA VAL A 299 -19.00 -7.30 -12.93
C VAL A 299 -18.16 -7.61 -11.69
N LEU A 300 -18.30 -8.82 -11.15
CA LEU A 300 -17.50 -9.28 -10.02
C LEU A 300 -16.17 -9.86 -10.48
N SER A 301 -16.19 -10.71 -11.51
CA SER A 301 -15.00 -11.34 -12.09
C SER A 301 -15.21 -11.67 -13.57
N VAL A 302 -14.11 -11.77 -14.31
CA VAL A 302 -14.08 -12.16 -15.73
C VAL A 302 -12.93 -13.14 -15.94
N ALA A 303 -13.22 -14.25 -16.61
CA ALA A 303 -12.26 -15.13 -17.24
C ALA A 303 -12.60 -15.24 -18.74
N ASP A 304 -11.82 -15.98 -19.51
CA ASP A 304 -12.00 -16.07 -20.96
C ASP A 304 -13.36 -16.69 -21.33
N ASP A 305 -13.82 -17.66 -20.53
CA ASP A 305 -15.04 -18.44 -20.74
C ASP A 305 -16.24 -18.01 -19.87
N ARG A 306 -16.04 -17.13 -18.87
CA ARG A 306 -17.08 -16.76 -17.92
C ARG A 306 -16.98 -15.33 -17.42
N MET A 307 -18.13 -14.73 -17.14
CA MET A 307 -18.26 -13.47 -16.40
C MET A 307 -19.24 -13.66 -15.25
N THR A 308 -18.81 -13.36 -14.03
CA THR A 308 -19.70 -13.36 -12.86
C THR A 308 -20.17 -11.94 -12.57
N LEU A 309 -21.47 -11.74 -12.45
CA LEU A 309 -22.09 -10.47 -12.08
C LEU A 309 -22.30 -10.38 -10.57
N SER A 310 -22.21 -9.17 -10.04
CA SER A 310 -22.50 -8.87 -8.64
C SER A 310 -24.02 -8.72 -8.44
N ASN A 311 -24.63 -9.71 -7.79
CA ASN A 311 -26.04 -9.74 -7.41
C ASN A 311 -27.03 -9.22 -8.49
N PRO A 312 -27.01 -9.77 -9.72
CA PRO A 312 -27.87 -9.33 -10.81
C PRO A 312 -29.37 -9.47 -10.51
N ALA A 313 -29.76 -10.42 -9.65
CA ALA A 313 -31.15 -10.58 -9.21
C ALA A 313 -31.70 -9.39 -8.42
N ALA A 314 -30.84 -8.61 -7.75
CA ALA A 314 -31.24 -7.37 -7.11
C ALA A 314 -31.52 -6.23 -8.10
N VAL A 315 -30.98 -6.32 -9.32
CA VAL A 315 -31.24 -5.38 -10.42
C VAL A 315 -32.43 -5.83 -11.25
N ASN A 316 -32.47 -7.11 -11.63
CA ASN A 316 -33.54 -7.71 -12.42
C ASN A 316 -33.90 -9.09 -11.84
N ALA A 317 -35.09 -9.18 -11.23
CA ALA A 317 -35.56 -10.40 -10.57
C ALA A 317 -35.72 -11.61 -11.52
N ASN A 318 -35.78 -11.40 -12.84
CA ASN A 318 -35.85 -12.47 -13.83
C ASN A 318 -34.60 -13.37 -13.82
N TRP A 319 -33.47 -12.93 -13.27
CA TRP A 319 -32.30 -13.78 -13.05
C TRP A 319 -32.60 -15.00 -12.17
N LEU A 320 -33.55 -14.87 -11.22
CA LEU A 320 -33.96 -16.00 -10.37
C LEU A 320 -34.67 -17.10 -11.18
N LYS A 321 -35.24 -16.77 -12.34
CA LYS A 321 -35.88 -17.74 -13.24
C LYS A 321 -34.90 -18.69 -13.92
N LEU A 322 -33.62 -18.35 -13.99
CA LEU A 322 -32.57 -19.24 -14.50
C LEU A 322 -32.47 -20.54 -13.70
N LYS A 323 -32.74 -20.47 -12.38
CA LYS A 323 -32.74 -21.66 -11.49
C LYS A 323 -33.79 -22.70 -11.89
N GLU A 324 -34.87 -22.28 -12.55
CA GLU A 324 -35.99 -23.14 -12.95
C GLU A 324 -35.73 -23.84 -14.30
N LEU A 325 -34.70 -23.42 -15.06
CA LEU A 325 -34.34 -24.01 -16.34
C LEU A 325 -33.61 -25.36 -16.17
N ASN A 326 -33.71 -26.20 -17.20
CA ASN A 326 -32.89 -27.40 -17.30
C ASN A 326 -31.40 -27.02 -17.33
N ASN A 327 -30.58 -27.66 -16.49
CA ASN A 327 -29.17 -27.31 -16.26
C ASN A 327 -28.95 -25.89 -15.70
N GLN A 328 -30.01 -25.23 -15.22
CA GLN A 328 -29.99 -23.90 -14.62
C GLN A 328 -29.37 -22.80 -15.49
N GLN A 329 -29.50 -22.93 -16.82
CA GLN A 329 -28.96 -21.98 -17.78
C GLN A 329 -29.86 -21.85 -19.02
N THR A 330 -29.75 -20.74 -19.73
CA THR A 330 -30.44 -20.55 -21.01
C THR A 330 -29.85 -21.41 -22.12
N ALA A 331 -30.58 -21.58 -23.23
CA ALA A 331 -29.95 -21.87 -24.52
C ALA A 331 -28.95 -20.76 -24.90
N ALA A 332 -28.10 -20.99 -25.88
CA ALA A 332 -27.15 -19.98 -26.30
C ALA A 332 -27.88 -18.78 -26.93
N LEU A 333 -27.58 -17.57 -26.45
CA LEU A 333 -28.21 -16.32 -26.84
C LEU A 333 -27.21 -15.39 -27.55
N SER A 334 -27.74 -14.32 -28.15
CA SER A 334 -26.99 -13.24 -28.81
C SER A 334 -27.11 -11.90 -28.07
N PRO A 335 -26.81 -11.80 -26.76
CA PRO A 335 -26.88 -10.52 -26.07
C PRO A 335 -25.79 -9.57 -26.58
N LYS A 336 -26.07 -8.27 -26.58
CA LYS A 336 -25.04 -7.25 -26.68
C LYS A 336 -24.62 -6.83 -25.28
N ILE A 337 -23.35 -7.01 -24.95
CA ILE A 337 -22.74 -6.56 -23.69
C ILE A 337 -21.84 -5.37 -24.00
N SER A 338 -22.05 -4.24 -23.32
CA SER A 338 -21.27 -3.02 -23.51
C SER A 338 -20.71 -2.53 -22.19
N SER A 339 -19.40 -2.27 -22.09
CA SER A 339 -18.80 -1.64 -20.91
C SER A 339 -19.25 -0.19 -20.87
N ILE A 340 -19.90 0.22 -19.79
CA ILE A 340 -20.40 1.58 -19.62
C ILE A 340 -19.76 2.25 -18.40
N GLY A 341 -19.70 3.58 -18.44
CA GLY A 341 -19.17 4.37 -17.34
C GLY A 341 -17.65 4.47 -17.33
N GLU A 342 -17.14 4.99 -16.22
CA GLU A 342 -15.77 5.42 -16.06
C GLU A 342 -14.89 4.24 -15.63
N LYS A 343 -13.77 4.02 -16.34
CA LYS A 343 -12.87 2.87 -16.08
C LYS A 343 -11.82 3.20 -15.03
N TRP A 344 -12.29 3.50 -13.82
CA TRP A 344 -11.42 3.76 -12.67
C TRP A 344 -10.65 2.51 -12.26
N ILE A 345 -9.38 2.70 -11.92
CA ILE A 345 -8.55 1.75 -11.19
C ILE A 345 -8.39 2.29 -9.77
N GLY A 346 -8.56 1.41 -8.77
CA GLY A 346 -8.69 1.78 -7.37
C GLY A 346 -10.16 1.76 -6.92
N PRO A 347 -10.47 2.31 -5.73
CA PRO A 347 -9.61 3.13 -4.88
C PRO A 347 -8.50 2.35 -4.18
N PHE A 348 -7.31 2.94 -4.10
CA PHE A 348 -6.21 2.50 -3.24
C PHE A 348 -6.08 3.43 -2.04
N ILE A 349 -5.85 2.88 -0.86
CA ILE A 349 -5.74 3.67 0.37
C ILE A 349 -4.30 4.09 0.62
N LEU A 350 -4.08 5.35 0.95
CA LEU A 350 -2.84 5.85 1.54
C LEU A 350 -3.12 6.18 3.01
N ASP A 351 -2.49 5.43 3.91
CA ASP A 351 -2.81 5.42 5.35
C ASP A 351 -1.97 6.41 6.16
N ASN A 352 -0.93 6.98 5.56
CA ASN A 352 -0.07 7.94 6.23
C ASN A 352 -0.80 9.26 6.54
N VAL A 353 -0.88 9.61 7.82
CA VAL A 353 -1.53 10.82 8.34
C VAL A 353 -0.75 12.11 8.08
N GLU A 354 0.56 12.05 7.89
CA GLU A 354 1.42 13.20 7.60
C GLU A 354 1.50 13.52 6.11
N ARG A 355 1.07 12.57 5.27
CA ARG A 355 1.02 12.72 3.81
C ARG A 355 0.28 14.01 3.45
N SER A 356 0.90 14.82 2.60
CA SER A 356 0.35 16.06 2.01
C SER A 356 0.51 16.10 0.49
N ARG A 357 1.08 15.06 -0.11
CA ARG A 357 1.36 14.93 -1.53
C ARG A 357 1.06 13.52 -2.03
N VAL A 358 0.68 13.39 -3.29
CA VAL A 358 0.48 12.12 -3.98
C VAL A 358 1.30 12.12 -5.26
N LEU A 359 2.09 11.07 -5.47
CA LEU A 359 2.87 10.85 -6.68
C LEU A 359 2.36 9.59 -7.39
N CYS A 360 1.96 9.72 -8.65
CA CYS A 360 1.51 8.60 -9.48
C CYS A 360 2.41 8.47 -10.70
N ASN A 361 3.06 7.31 -10.86
CA ASN A 361 3.89 7.03 -12.02
C ASN A 361 3.09 6.26 -13.06
N PHE A 362 3.08 6.77 -14.29
CA PHE A 362 2.43 6.15 -15.43
C PHE A 362 3.46 5.86 -16.51
N VAL A 363 3.36 4.68 -17.13
CA VAL A 363 4.33 4.23 -18.12
C VAL A 363 3.68 3.52 -19.30
N ALA A 364 4.11 3.88 -20.51
CA ALA A 364 3.82 3.21 -21.76
C ALA A 364 5.10 2.55 -22.28
N THR A 365 5.35 1.30 -21.88
CA THR A 365 6.61 0.58 -22.14
C THR A 365 6.96 0.51 -23.62
N ASN A 366 5.95 0.36 -24.48
CA ASN A 366 6.10 0.22 -25.93
C ASN A 366 6.02 1.56 -26.68
N GLY A 367 6.07 2.68 -25.95
CA GLY A 367 5.83 4.02 -26.49
C GLY A 367 4.36 4.29 -26.78
N LEU A 368 4.09 5.45 -27.39
CA LEU A 368 2.73 5.89 -27.74
C LEU A 368 2.69 6.43 -29.18
N TYR A 369 2.09 5.67 -30.10
CA TYR A 369 2.00 6.04 -31.51
C TYR A 369 0.94 5.24 -32.27
N THR A 370 0.60 5.72 -33.45
CA THR A 370 -0.17 4.97 -34.44
C THR A 370 0.65 4.73 -35.70
N VAL A 371 0.27 3.72 -36.48
CA VAL A 371 0.80 3.48 -37.83
C VAL A 371 -0.38 3.38 -38.80
N SER A 372 -0.38 4.23 -39.83
CA SER A 372 -1.39 4.19 -40.89
C SER A 372 -1.15 3.01 -41.84
N SER A 373 -2.12 2.73 -42.71
CA SER A 373 -1.97 1.70 -43.76
C SER A 373 -0.77 1.95 -44.69
N GLY A 374 -0.37 3.21 -44.88
CA GLY A 374 0.81 3.60 -45.64
C GLY A 374 2.13 3.52 -44.87
N GLY A 375 2.13 3.01 -43.64
CA GLY A 375 3.32 2.87 -42.80
C GLY A 375 3.76 4.15 -42.08
N ASN A 376 3.01 5.24 -42.19
CA ASN A 376 3.37 6.51 -41.56
C ASN A 376 3.02 6.48 -40.06
N GLN A 377 4.01 6.82 -39.22
CA GLN A 377 3.85 6.91 -37.77
C GLN A 377 3.32 8.30 -37.35
N ALA A 378 2.37 8.33 -36.43
CA ALA A 378 1.91 9.57 -35.79
C ALA A 378 1.91 9.44 -34.26
N ALA A 379 2.10 10.55 -33.55
CA ALA A 379 2.10 10.58 -32.10
C ALA A 379 0.69 10.34 -31.54
N VAL A 380 0.59 9.55 -30.47
CA VAL A 380 -0.62 9.41 -29.65
C VAL A 380 -0.37 10.02 -28.29
N ASN A 381 -1.25 10.92 -27.86
CA ASN A 381 -1.21 11.44 -26.49
C ASN A 381 -2.28 10.75 -25.66
N VAL A 382 -1.91 10.30 -24.47
CA VAL A 382 -2.84 9.68 -23.53
C VAL A 382 -3.02 10.60 -22.32
N THR A 383 -4.26 11.04 -22.10
CA THR A 383 -4.60 11.85 -20.92
C THR A 383 -5.12 10.92 -19.82
N ILE A 384 -4.56 11.08 -18.63
CA ILE A 384 -4.93 10.35 -17.42
C ILE A 384 -5.44 11.36 -16.40
N GLU A 385 -6.48 10.98 -15.68
CA GLU A 385 -7.01 11.71 -14.54
C GLU A 385 -6.80 10.90 -13.27
N VAL A 386 -6.30 11.56 -12.23
CA VAL A 386 -6.16 11.04 -10.88
C VAL A 386 -7.12 11.78 -9.98
N GLU A 387 -7.83 11.03 -9.15
CA GLU A 387 -8.68 11.55 -8.08
C GLU A 387 -8.11 11.16 -6.72
N VAL A 388 -8.02 12.13 -5.81
CA VAL A 388 -7.59 11.95 -4.42
C VAL A 388 -8.70 12.44 -3.50
N THR A 389 -9.24 11.54 -2.66
CA THR A 389 -10.39 11.81 -1.79
C THR A 389 -10.02 11.57 -0.33
N PRO A 390 -10.27 12.50 0.61
CA PRO A 390 -10.01 12.27 2.03
C PRO A 390 -10.96 11.20 2.56
N VAL A 391 -10.44 10.27 3.36
CA VAL A 391 -11.25 9.17 3.92
C VAL A 391 -11.03 9.01 5.43
N ASN A 392 -12.06 8.57 6.15
CA ASN A 392 -11.95 8.15 7.56
C ASN A 392 -11.26 6.78 7.69
N GLU A 393 -11.10 6.24 8.91
CA GLU A 393 -10.50 4.92 9.16
C GLU A 393 -11.20 3.77 8.42
N SER A 394 -12.53 3.83 8.27
CA SER A 394 -13.30 2.80 7.54
C SER A 394 -13.19 2.91 6.01
N GLY A 395 -12.46 3.90 5.48
CA GLY A 395 -12.32 4.13 4.03
C GLY A 395 -13.49 4.89 3.40
N ALA A 396 -14.42 5.40 4.20
CA ALA A 396 -15.51 6.23 3.71
C ALA A 396 -15.02 7.67 3.47
N ALA A 397 -15.46 8.27 2.37
CA ALA A 397 -15.12 9.65 2.03
C ALA A 397 -15.64 10.63 3.09
N ILE A 398 -14.78 11.58 3.51
CA ILE A 398 -15.09 12.61 4.51
C ILE A 398 -14.95 14.04 3.98
N GLY A 399 -14.71 14.19 2.68
CA GLY A 399 -14.51 15.49 2.06
C GLY A 399 -14.50 15.38 0.54
N ASN A 400 -14.32 16.54 -0.11
CA ASN A 400 -14.42 16.61 -1.56
C ASN A 400 -13.21 15.97 -2.25
N PRO A 401 -13.43 15.25 -3.37
CA PRO A 401 -12.35 14.75 -4.20
C PRO A 401 -11.56 15.90 -4.82
N MET A 402 -10.24 15.75 -4.90
CA MET A 402 -9.37 16.59 -5.71
C MET A 402 -8.99 15.82 -6.97
N LEU A 403 -9.09 16.46 -8.13
CA LEU A 403 -8.77 15.87 -9.43
C LEU A 403 -7.57 16.56 -10.05
N LYS A 404 -6.67 15.78 -10.68
CA LYS A 404 -5.56 16.32 -11.48
C LYS A 404 -5.32 15.44 -12.69
N GLN A 405 -4.96 16.06 -13.81
CA GLN A 405 -4.70 15.36 -15.06
C GLN A 405 -3.22 15.44 -15.44
N ILE A 406 -2.75 14.41 -16.15
CA ILE A 406 -1.44 14.36 -16.80
C ILE A 406 -1.59 13.82 -18.22
N ILE A 407 -0.71 14.27 -19.11
CA ILE A 407 -0.67 13.82 -20.51
C ILE A 407 0.66 13.11 -20.75
N LEU A 408 0.61 11.82 -21.09
CA LEU A 408 1.74 11.11 -21.65
C LEU A 408 1.80 11.44 -23.14
N LYS A 409 2.90 12.06 -23.57
CA LYS A 409 3.08 12.53 -24.95
C LYS A 409 3.77 11.46 -25.78
N GLY A 410 3.12 11.01 -26.83
CA GLY A 410 3.70 10.07 -27.79
C GLY A 410 4.65 10.71 -28.78
N SER A 411 5.12 9.91 -29.73
CA SER A 411 6.07 10.35 -30.73
C SER A 411 5.70 9.89 -32.14
N ALA A 412 5.85 10.78 -33.11
CA ALA A 412 5.75 10.44 -34.52
C ALA A 412 7.03 9.78 -35.08
N LYS A 413 8.09 9.66 -34.26
CA LYS A 413 9.40 9.15 -34.67
C LYS A 413 9.94 8.06 -33.76
N SER A 414 9.86 8.27 -32.44
CA SER A 414 10.35 7.31 -31.45
C SER A 414 9.30 6.27 -31.11
N ARG A 415 9.75 5.06 -30.77
CA ARG A 415 8.95 3.95 -30.22
C ARG A 415 9.44 3.55 -28.83
N GLN A 416 10.28 4.39 -28.22
CA GLN A 416 10.79 4.17 -26.88
C GLN A 416 9.69 4.36 -25.84
N THR A 417 9.93 3.78 -24.66
CA THR A 417 9.07 3.92 -23.48
C THR A 417 8.70 5.37 -23.23
N VAL A 418 7.43 5.62 -22.90
CA VAL A 418 6.97 6.94 -22.44
C VAL A 418 6.56 6.87 -20.97
N GLY A 419 7.26 7.57 -20.09
CA GLY A 419 6.97 7.64 -18.65
C GLY A 419 6.65 9.06 -18.19
N ALA A 420 5.71 9.20 -17.25
CA ALA A 420 5.36 10.47 -16.65
C ALA A 420 4.89 10.30 -15.20
N THR A 421 5.31 11.21 -14.32
CA THR A 421 4.83 11.28 -12.93
C THR A 421 3.84 12.42 -12.78
N LEU A 422 2.63 12.09 -12.34
CA LEU A 422 1.70 13.08 -11.83
C LEU A 422 2.04 13.32 -10.38
N ASP A 423 2.35 14.57 -10.10
CA ASP A 423 2.69 15.05 -8.77
C ASP A 423 1.63 16.05 -8.30
N MET A 424 0.99 15.75 -7.17
CA MET A 424 -0.13 16.52 -6.65
C MET A 424 0.06 16.83 -5.17
N VAL A 425 0.17 18.12 -4.83
CA VAL A 425 -0.01 18.59 -3.44
C VAL A 425 -1.51 18.55 -3.12
N THR A 426 -1.85 17.99 -1.97
CA THR A 426 -3.24 17.76 -1.54
C THR A 426 -3.41 18.18 -0.07
N PHE A 427 -4.60 17.97 0.49
CA PHE A 427 -4.84 18.03 1.94
C PHE A 427 -3.91 17.05 2.69
N GLN A 428 -3.73 17.27 4.00
CA GLN A 428 -3.01 16.35 4.88
C GLN A 428 -3.91 15.23 5.40
N GLY A 429 -3.42 13.99 5.52
CA GLY A 429 -4.12 12.89 6.19
C GLY A 429 -4.34 11.62 5.35
N ARG A 430 -5.22 10.73 5.82
CA ARG A 430 -5.59 9.51 5.09
C ARG A 430 -6.40 9.82 3.83
N CYS A 431 -6.12 9.14 2.72
CA CYS A 431 -6.87 9.33 1.48
C CYS A 431 -7.06 8.05 0.67
N SER A 432 -8.06 8.05 -0.21
CA SER A 432 -8.19 7.09 -1.30
C SER A 432 -7.76 7.72 -2.62
N VAL A 433 -7.01 7.00 -3.43
CA VAL A 433 -6.53 7.44 -4.75
C VAL A 433 -7.04 6.48 -5.82
N ARG A 434 -7.59 7.02 -6.90
CA ARG A 434 -7.96 6.25 -8.10
C ARG A 434 -7.54 7.00 -9.36
N ALA A 435 -7.30 6.26 -10.44
CA ALA A 435 -6.89 6.83 -11.72
C ALA A 435 -7.67 6.22 -12.88
N ARG A 436 -7.86 7.00 -13.95
CA ARG A 436 -8.49 6.55 -15.19
C ARG A 436 -7.84 7.22 -16.40
N ARG A 437 -7.89 6.55 -17.55
CA ARG A 437 -7.60 7.17 -18.85
C ARG A 437 -8.85 7.88 -19.37
N LEU A 438 -8.67 9.09 -19.89
CA LEU A 438 -9.73 9.91 -20.48
C LEU A 438 -9.77 9.82 -22.01
N THR A 439 -8.66 9.46 -22.66
CA THR A 439 -8.61 9.39 -24.12
C THR A 439 -9.12 8.05 -24.64
N PRO A 440 -9.85 8.04 -25.77
CA PRO A 440 -10.17 6.83 -26.49
C PRO A 440 -8.93 6.27 -27.20
N THR A 441 -9.00 5.02 -27.67
CA THR A 441 -8.04 4.44 -28.61
C THR A 441 -8.35 4.95 -30.01
N PRO A 442 -7.38 5.57 -30.71
CA PRO A 442 -7.56 6.02 -32.08
C PRO A 442 -7.99 4.89 -33.04
N THR A 443 -8.99 5.16 -33.88
CA THR A 443 -9.50 4.20 -34.88
C THR A 443 -8.61 4.19 -36.13
N VAL A 444 -7.53 3.42 -36.10
CA VAL A 444 -6.57 3.25 -37.21
C VAL A 444 -6.05 1.82 -37.27
N THR A 445 -5.31 1.48 -38.35
CA THR A 445 -4.82 0.12 -38.63
C THR A 445 -3.99 -0.47 -37.50
N THR A 446 -3.08 0.31 -36.91
CA THR A 446 -2.25 -0.14 -35.80
C THR A 446 -2.08 0.99 -34.81
N VAL A 447 -2.26 0.66 -33.54
CA VAL A 447 -2.15 1.59 -32.42
C VAL A 447 -1.34 0.94 -31.31
N VAL A 448 -0.44 1.73 -30.74
CA VAL A 448 0.30 1.40 -29.52
C VAL A 448 0.02 2.52 -28.53
N ASP A 449 -0.88 2.25 -27.58
CA ASP A 449 -1.39 3.24 -26.63
C ASP A 449 -1.61 2.68 -25.21
N GLU A 450 -1.01 1.52 -24.91
CA GLU A 450 -1.08 0.91 -23.59
C GLU A 450 -0.35 1.78 -22.56
N VAL A 451 -1.05 2.16 -21.49
CA VAL A 451 -0.45 2.83 -20.34
C VAL A 451 -0.75 2.05 -19.08
N LYS A 452 0.28 1.84 -18.26
CA LYS A 452 0.21 1.19 -16.95
C LYS A 452 0.37 2.20 -15.83
N TRP A 453 -0.36 1.99 -14.73
CA TRP A 453 -0.11 2.67 -13.46
C TRP A 453 0.98 1.90 -12.71
N GLN A 454 2.22 2.36 -12.85
CA GLN A 454 3.41 1.65 -12.38
C GLN A 454 3.56 1.73 -10.87
N ALA A 455 3.41 2.92 -10.29
CA ALA A 455 3.60 3.14 -8.85
C ALA A 455 2.72 4.26 -8.31
N LEU A 456 2.42 4.18 -7.02
CA LEU A 456 1.70 5.19 -6.26
C LEU A 456 2.42 5.42 -4.94
N TYR A 457 2.71 6.68 -4.63
CA TYR A 457 3.31 7.10 -3.37
C TYR A 457 2.43 8.12 -2.67
N GLY A 458 2.21 7.92 -1.38
CA GLY A 458 1.86 9.01 -0.47
C GLY A 458 3.13 9.67 0.03
N ALA A 459 3.26 10.98 -0.14
CA ALA A 459 4.48 11.70 0.20
C ALA A 459 4.22 12.92 1.07
N TYR A 460 5.25 13.36 1.77
CA TYR A 460 5.31 14.62 2.51
C TYR A 460 6.76 15.09 2.59
N PRO A 461 7.01 16.39 2.83
CA PRO A 461 8.39 16.90 2.99
C PRO A 461 9.13 16.14 4.09
N LEU A 462 10.42 15.88 3.87
CA LEU A 462 11.27 15.30 4.91
C LEU A 462 11.27 16.22 6.16
N GLN A 463 10.98 15.65 7.33
CA GLN A 463 10.79 16.44 8.55
C GLN A 463 12.06 17.14 9.05
N SER A 464 13.22 16.51 8.88
CA SER A 464 14.52 17.10 9.22
C SER A 464 15.40 17.23 7.99
N THR A 465 15.95 18.42 7.77
CA THR A 465 16.93 18.69 6.73
C THR A 465 18.31 19.04 7.29
N VAL A 466 18.42 19.25 8.60
CA VAL A 466 19.68 19.51 9.31
C VAL A 466 19.98 18.34 10.24
N TYR A 467 21.21 17.83 10.17
CA TYR A 467 21.66 16.71 10.97
C TYR A 467 22.94 17.11 11.71
N GLU A 468 22.82 17.43 13.00
CA GLU A 468 23.85 18.08 13.82
C GLU A 468 25.16 17.28 13.94
N HIS A 469 25.09 15.95 13.83
CA HIS A 469 26.23 15.08 14.12
C HIS A 469 26.58 14.14 12.97
N GLU A 470 25.81 14.12 11.89
CA GLU A 470 25.89 13.13 10.83
C GLU A 470 26.33 13.74 9.51
N THR A 471 27.15 13.02 8.76
CA THR A 471 27.36 13.30 7.34
C THR A 471 26.24 12.64 6.55
N VAL A 472 25.52 13.44 5.78
CA VAL A 472 24.33 13.02 5.02
C VAL A 472 24.58 13.21 3.54
N PHE A 473 23.99 12.36 2.71
CA PHE A 473 24.02 12.52 1.26
C PHE A 473 22.61 12.54 0.68
N ARG A 474 22.51 13.19 -0.47
CA ARG A 474 21.37 13.12 -1.39
C ARG A 474 21.87 12.52 -2.70
N ALA A 475 21.09 11.64 -3.29
CA ALA A 475 21.37 11.10 -4.61
C ALA A 475 20.13 11.16 -5.50
N ARG A 476 20.40 11.37 -6.79
CA ARG A 476 19.44 11.35 -7.88
C ARG A 476 20.04 10.43 -8.93
N THR A 477 19.50 9.23 -9.17
CA THR A 477 20.11 8.21 -10.05
C THR A 477 19.16 7.74 -11.13
#